data_AF-A0A087CUC9-F1
#
_entry.id   AF-A0A087CUC9-F1
#
_cell.length_a   1.000
_cell.length_b   1.000
_cell.length_c   1.000
_cell.angle_alpha   90.00
_cell.angle_beta   90.00
_cell.angle_gamma   90.00
#
_symmetry.space_group_name_H-M   'P 1'
#
loop_
_entity.id
_entity.type
_entity.pdbx_description
1 polymer ?
#
loop_
_entity_poly.entity_id
_entity_poly.type
_entity_poly.pdbx_seq_one_letter_code
_entity_poly.pdbx_strand_id
1 'polypeptide(L)'
;MRDITARDVQHWWDAFRPVSRHANREKRRLQAYKTLHAIMSSAATEPVGFDGRPIIDRNPCAIRAARPKVDHEPVIAEADQIRALADAMPERLAPTVILAGTLGLREGECLALMRRDVDLRRVTVCRAWRACGSTICARPR
;
A
#
# COMPACT_ATOMS: atom_id res chain seq x y z
N MET A 1 -7.98 -24.47 -19.40
CA MET A 1 -8.02 -23.69 -18.15
C MET A 1 -9.45 -23.23 -17.90
N ARG A 2 -10.38 -24.18 -17.72
CA ARG A 2 -11.83 -23.92 -17.50
C ARG A 2 -12.27 -24.36 -16.10
N ASP A 3 -11.32 -24.58 -15.22
CA ASP A 3 -11.51 -25.42 -14.03
C ASP A 3 -11.76 -24.60 -12.76
N ILE A 4 -11.78 -23.26 -12.84
CA ILE A 4 -12.09 -22.39 -11.70
C ILE A 4 -13.53 -21.91 -11.85
N THR A 5 -14.42 -22.49 -11.06
CA THR A 5 -15.84 -22.14 -11.03
C THR A 5 -16.15 -21.15 -9.90
N ALA A 6 -17.33 -20.52 -9.96
CA ALA A 6 -17.81 -19.66 -8.87
C ALA A 6 -17.93 -20.44 -7.54
N ARG A 7 -18.19 -21.76 -7.61
CA ARG A 7 -18.24 -22.63 -6.42
C ARG A 7 -16.88 -22.76 -5.76
N ASP A 8 -15.80 -22.84 -6.53
CA ASP A 8 -14.43 -22.93 -6.00
C ASP A 8 -14.04 -21.63 -5.29
N VAL A 9 -14.41 -20.49 -5.88
CA VAL A 9 -14.20 -19.16 -5.28
C VAL A 9 -14.98 -19.02 -3.97
N GLN A 10 -16.24 -19.49 -3.93
CA GLN A 10 -17.06 -19.49 -2.72
C GLN A 10 -16.48 -20.41 -1.64
N HIS A 11 -16.09 -21.62 -2.01
CA HIS A 11 -15.46 -22.56 -1.09
C HIS A 11 -14.17 -21.99 -0.49
N TRP A 12 -13.29 -21.39 -1.31
CA TRP A 12 -12.10 -20.70 -0.84
C TRP A 12 -12.44 -19.54 0.11
N TRP A 13 -13.47 -18.74 -0.20
CA TRP A 13 -13.90 -17.61 0.61
C TRP A 13 -14.33 -18.03 2.03
N ASP A 14 -15.03 -19.15 2.13
CA ASP A 14 -15.52 -19.70 3.40
C ASP A 14 -14.38 -20.37 4.20
N ALA A 15 -13.53 -21.11 3.50
CA ALA A 15 -12.37 -21.78 4.06
C ALA A 15 -11.19 -20.83 4.39
N PHE A 16 -11.20 -19.58 3.93
CA PHE A 16 -10.07 -18.65 4.10
C PHE A 16 -9.64 -18.51 5.57
N ARG A 17 -8.36 -18.81 5.84
CA ARG A 17 -7.70 -18.62 7.13
C ARG A 17 -6.43 -17.78 6.95
N PRO A 18 -6.23 -16.73 7.76
CA PRO A 18 -4.98 -15.97 7.70
C PRO A 18 -3.82 -16.78 8.31
N VAL A 19 -2.61 -16.52 7.84
CA VAL A 19 -1.37 -17.18 8.32
C VAL A 19 -1.07 -16.83 9.78
N SER A 20 -1.42 -15.62 10.23
CA SER A 20 -1.19 -15.16 11.61
C SER A 20 -2.51 -15.05 12.37
N ARG A 21 -2.51 -15.48 13.64
CA ARG A 21 -3.66 -15.37 14.56
C ARG A 21 -4.12 -13.93 14.81
N HIS A 22 -3.21 -12.96 14.70
CA HIS A 22 -3.50 -11.53 14.93
C HIS A 22 -3.90 -10.79 13.65
N ALA A 23 -3.87 -11.46 12.51
CA ALA A 23 -4.25 -10.83 11.26
C ALA A 23 -5.77 -10.65 11.17
N ASN A 24 -6.20 -9.45 10.79
CA ASN A 24 -7.59 -9.19 10.44
C ASN A 24 -7.99 -10.05 9.23
N ARG A 25 -8.73 -11.14 9.50
CA ARG A 25 -9.16 -12.15 8.52
C ARG A 25 -9.95 -11.50 7.39
N GLU A 26 -10.91 -10.64 7.73
CA GLU A 26 -11.81 -10.04 6.74
C GLU A 26 -11.07 -9.11 5.78
N LYS A 27 -10.18 -8.26 6.31
CA LYS A 27 -9.35 -7.35 5.51
C LYS A 27 -8.44 -8.12 4.56
N ARG A 28 -7.78 -9.18 5.05
CA ARG A 28 -6.89 -10.00 4.21
C ARG A 28 -7.66 -10.79 3.16
N ARG A 29 -8.80 -11.38 3.54
CA ARG A 29 -9.68 -12.10 2.62
C ARG A 29 -10.18 -11.19 1.50
N LEU A 30 -10.64 -9.99 1.85
CA LEU A 30 -11.08 -8.99 0.87
C LEU A 30 -9.93 -8.58 -0.06
N GLN A 31 -8.73 -8.33 0.47
CA GLN A 31 -7.60 -7.92 -0.36
C GLN A 31 -7.19 -9.02 -1.34
N ALA A 32 -7.10 -10.27 -0.87
CA ALA A 32 -6.83 -11.41 -1.74
C ALA A 32 -7.91 -11.59 -2.81
N TYR A 33 -9.18 -11.44 -2.43
CA TYR A 33 -10.30 -11.53 -3.37
C TYR A 33 -10.29 -10.40 -4.41
N LYS A 34 -9.94 -9.17 -4.04
CA LYS A 34 -9.78 -8.06 -5.00
C LYS A 34 -8.72 -8.35 -6.05
N THR A 35 -7.56 -8.87 -5.62
CA THR A 35 -6.50 -9.28 -6.54
C THR A 35 -6.98 -10.40 -7.47
N LEU A 36 -7.61 -11.44 -6.93
CA LEU A 36 -8.17 -12.54 -7.72
C LEU A 36 -9.22 -12.05 -8.73
N HIS A 37 -10.15 -11.21 -8.28
CA HIS A 37 -11.18 -10.64 -9.15
C HIS A 37 -10.57 -9.81 -10.28
N ALA A 38 -9.54 -9.01 -10.01
CA ALA A 38 -8.85 -8.23 -11.04
C ALA A 38 -8.17 -9.13 -12.08
N ILE A 39 -7.47 -10.18 -11.63
CA ILE A 39 -6.83 -11.17 -12.52
C ILE A 39 -7.88 -11.85 -13.40
N MET A 40 -8.97 -12.35 -12.80
CA MET A 40 -10.03 -13.04 -13.54
C MET A 40 -10.81 -12.09 -14.47
N SER A 41 -10.95 -10.82 -14.10
CA SER A 41 -11.57 -9.81 -14.95
C SER A 41 -10.73 -9.50 -16.19
N SER A 42 -9.40 -9.40 -16.02
CA SER A 42 -8.46 -9.24 -17.14
C SER A 42 -8.51 -10.45 -18.06
N ALA A 43 -8.45 -11.67 -17.49
CA ALA A 43 -8.54 -12.92 -18.25
C ALA A 43 -9.84 -13.08 -19.06
N ALA A 44 -10.95 -12.49 -18.59
CA ALA A 44 -12.25 -12.54 -19.26
C ALA A 44 -12.46 -11.46 -20.32
N THR A 45 -11.67 -10.38 -20.28
CA THR A 45 -11.88 -9.20 -21.14
C THR A 45 -10.78 -9.05 -22.20
N GLU A 46 -9.53 -9.29 -21.81
CA GLU A 46 -8.38 -9.00 -22.65
C GLU A 46 -8.08 -10.17 -23.59
N PRO A 47 -7.83 -9.93 -24.89
CA PRO A 47 -7.52 -10.95 -25.88
C PRO A 47 -6.05 -11.42 -25.79
N VAL A 48 -5.65 -11.88 -24.61
CA VAL A 48 -4.29 -12.37 -24.31
C VAL A 48 -4.13 -13.89 -24.50
N GLY A 49 -5.19 -14.58 -24.94
CA GLY A 49 -5.14 -15.99 -25.30
C GLY A 49 -4.25 -16.22 -26.53
N PHE A 50 -3.72 -17.45 -26.65
CA PHE A 50 -2.89 -17.86 -27.79
C PHE A 50 -3.58 -17.69 -29.15
N ASP A 51 -4.91 -17.65 -29.16
CA ASP A 51 -5.80 -17.47 -30.30
C ASP A 51 -6.28 -16.01 -30.47
N GLY A 52 -5.73 -15.07 -29.70
CA GLY A 52 -6.15 -13.66 -29.71
C GLY A 52 -7.55 -13.46 -29.13
N ARG A 53 -8.01 -14.36 -28.25
CA ARG A 53 -9.31 -14.26 -27.56
C ARG A 53 -9.11 -14.22 -26.04
N PRO A 54 -10.15 -13.80 -25.28
CA PRO A 54 -10.13 -13.94 -23.84
C PRO A 54 -9.91 -15.39 -23.41
N ILE A 55 -9.12 -15.58 -22.35
CA ILE A 55 -8.75 -16.92 -21.85
C ILE A 55 -9.97 -17.64 -21.25
N ILE A 56 -10.86 -16.87 -20.61
CA ILE A 56 -12.08 -17.37 -19.99
C ILE A 56 -13.31 -16.61 -20.49
N ASP A 57 -14.45 -17.30 -20.53
CA ASP A 57 -15.69 -16.72 -21.05
C ASP A 57 -16.30 -15.67 -20.10
N ARG A 58 -16.11 -15.84 -18.78
CA ARG A 58 -16.63 -14.93 -17.74
C ARG A 58 -15.82 -15.00 -16.46
N ASN A 59 -15.85 -13.91 -15.69
CA ASN A 59 -15.24 -13.88 -14.36
C ASN A 59 -16.06 -14.71 -13.34
N PRO A 60 -15.48 -15.73 -12.69
CA PRO A 60 -16.17 -16.55 -11.67
C PRO A 60 -16.34 -15.83 -10.31
N CYS A 61 -15.70 -14.67 -10.11
CA CYS A 61 -15.73 -13.93 -8.85
C CYS A 61 -17.03 -13.10 -8.71
N ALA A 62 -18.10 -13.73 -8.24
CA ALA A 62 -19.42 -13.08 -8.06
C ALA A 62 -19.72 -12.59 -6.62
N ILE A 63 -18.80 -12.83 -5.68
CA ILE A 63 -19.00 -12.51 -4.25
C ILE A 63 -18.98 -10.99 -4.05
N ARG A 64 -20.09 -10.45 -3.51
CA ARG A 64 -20.18 -9.05 -3.08
C ARG A 64 -19.58 -8.90 -1.69
N ALA A 65 -18.27 -8.77 -1.63
CA ALA A 65 -17.55 -8.59 -0.38
C ALA A 65 -17.69 -7.16 0.16
N ALA A 66 -18.27 -7.01 1.36
CA ALA A 66 -18.30 -5.73 2.06
C ALA A 66 -16.90 -5.33 2.54
N ARG A 67 -16.61 -4.03 2.56
CA ARG A 67 -15.38 -3.51 3.15
C ARG A 67 -15.48 -3.67 4.68
N PRO A 68 -14.54 -4.37 5.33
CA PRO A 68 -14.56 -4.50 6.78
C PRO A 68 -14.35 -3.13 7.43
N LYS A 69 -14.91 -2.95 8.62
CA LYS A 69 -14.73 -1.74 9.41
C LYS A 69 -13.25 -1.56 9.74
N VAL A 70 -12.78 -0.31 9.68
CA VAL A 70 -11.44 0.05 10.14
C VAL A 70 -11.59 0.43 11.61
N ASP A 71 -11.03 -0.39 12.50
CA ASP A 71 -11.11 -0.15 13.94
C ASP A 71 -10.03 0.85 14.42
N HIS A 72 -8.99 1.07 13.62
CA HIS A 72 -7.90 1.98 13.96
C HIS A 72 -8.16 3.39 13.44
N GLU A 73 -8.36 4.32 14.35
CA GLU A 73 -8.36 5.75 14.06
C GLU A 73 -6.92 6.28 14.11
N PRO A 74 -6.42 6.91 13.04
CA PRO A 74 -5.09 7.50 13.06
C PRO A 74 -5.05 8.69 14.03
N VAL A 75 -4.28 8.56 15.11
CA VAL A 75 -4.00 9.67 16.02
C VAL A 75 -2.89 10.52 15.43
N ILE A 76 -3.14 11.82 15.30
CA ILE A 76 -2.14 12.80 14.85
C ILE A 76 -1.31 13.19 16.05
N ALA A 77 0.01 13.13 15.92
CA ALA A 77 0.92 13.54 16.97
C ALA A 77 1.03 15.07 17.01
N GLU A 78 0.97 15.63 18.22
CA GLU A 78 1.17 17.05 18.47
C GLU A 78 2.66 17.42 18.43
N ALA A 79 2.97 18.72 18.27
CA ALA A 79 4.34 19.19 18.11
C ALA A 79 5.24 18.87 19.33
N ASP A 80 4.69 18.94 20.54
CA ASP A 80 5.35 18.59 21.79
C ASP A 80 5.64 17.09 21.90
N GLN A 81 4.71 16.24 21.46
CA GLN A 81 4.87 14.79 21.40
C GLN A 81 5.97 14.39 20.41
N ILE A 82 6.03 15.05 19.25
CA ILE A 82 7.11 14.84 18.27
C ILE A 82 8.46 15.24 18.87
N ARG A 83 8.52 16.36 19.61
CA ARG A 83 9.75 16.82 20.27
C ARG A 83 10.21 15.84 21.34
N ALA A 84 9.31 15.40 22.22
CA ALA A 84 9.59 14.44 23.27
C ALA A 84 10.09 13.10 22.69
N LEU A 85 9.50 12.65 21.58
CA LEU A 85 9.96 11.45 20.87
C LEU A 85 11.35 11.62 20.26
N ALA A 86 11.66 12.80 19.71
CA ALA A 86 12.98 13.09 19.17
C ALA A 86 14.04 13.12 20.29
N ASP A 87 13.73 13.70 21.44
CA ASP A 87 14.64 13.78 22.60
C ASP A 87 14.91 12.39 23.22
N ALA A 88 13.96 11.45 23.09
CA ALA A 88 14.13 10.06 23.54
C ALA A 88 14.92 9.18 22.55
N MET A 89 15.21 9.67 21.34
CA MET A 89 15.95 8.92 20.32
C MET A 89 17.45 9.11 20.46
N PRO A 90 18.27 8.14 20.00
CA PRO A 90 19.69 8.35 19.82
C PRO A 90 19.94 9.59 18.94
N GLU A 91 20.98 10.37 19.26
CA GLU A 91 21.28 11.66 18.61
C GLU A 91 21.25 11.60 17.07
N ARG A 92 21.76 10.51 16.49
CA ARG A 92 21.78 10.29 15.04
C ARG A 92 20.38 10.15 14.40
N LEU A 93 19.38 9.66 15.14
CA LEU A 93 18.03 9.37 14.65
C LEU A 93 17.01 10.43 15.05
N ALA A 94 17.29 11.24 16.07
CA ALA A 94 16.41 12.32 16.53
C ALA A 94 15.96 13.28 15.40
N PRO A 95 16.82 13.71 14.44
CA PRO A 95 16.39 14.56 13.34
C PRO A 95 15.34 13.90 12.43
N THR A 96 15.38 12.58 12.27
CA THR A 96 14.43 11.84 11.42
C THR A 96 13.00 11.94 11.96
N VAL A 97 12.82 11.90 13.29
CA VAL A 97 11.51 12.06 13.94
C VAL A 97 10.93 13.44 13.66
N ILE A 98 11.74 14.48 13.81
CA ILE A 98 11.33 15.86 13.55
C ILE A 98 10.93 16.04 12.08
N LEU A 99 11.74 15.54 11.15
CA LEU A 99 11.46 15.62 9.72
C LEU A 99 10.20 14.84 9.33
N ALA A 100 10.02 13.63 9.86
CA ALA A 100 8.83 12.81 9.58
C ALA A 100 7.54 13.49 10.09
N GLY A 101 7.57 14.02 11.32
CA GLY A 101 6.42 14.67 11.95
C GLY A 101 6.06 16.02 11.35
N THR A 102 7.03 16.76 10.79
CA THR A 102 6.80 18.10 10.22
C THR A 102 6.53 18.09 8.71
N LEU A 103 7.17 17.19 7.96
CA LEU A 103 7.08 17.14 6.50
C LEU A 103 6.14 16.05 5.98
N GLY A 104 5.61 15.19 6.86
CA GLY A 104 4.70 14.11 6.48
C GLY A 104 5.34 13.02 5.60
N LEU A 105 6.65 12.82 5.77
CA LEU A 105 7.41 11.81 5.01
C LEU A 105 6.97 10.40 5.38
N ARG A 106 6.89 9.52 4.39
CA ARG A 106 6.73 8.08 4.65
C ARG A 106 8.02 7.51 5.21
N GLU A 107 7.92 6.43 5.98
CA GLU A 107 9.10 5.74 6.55
C GLU A 107 10.16 5.42 5.47
N GLY A 108 9.75 4.92 4.31
CA GLY A 108 10.67 4.65 3.19
C GLY A 108 11.30 5.90 2.56
N GLU A 109 10.68 7.06 2.71
CA GLU A 109 11.25 8.35 2.28
C GLU A 109 12.27 8.85 3.29
N CYS A 110 11.97 8.75 4.59
CA CYS A 110 12.89 9.05 5.69
C CYS A 110 14.16 8.19 5.62
N LEU A 111 14.00 6.87 5.47
CA LEU A 111 15.12 5.93 5.48
C LEU A 111 16.08 6.11 4.30
N ALA A 112 15.59 6.65 3.20
CA ALA A 112 16.37 6.79 1.98
C ALA A 112 16.76 8.24 1.68
N LEU A 113 16.57 9.13 2.67
CA LEU A 113 17.04 10.51 2.63
C LEU A 113 18.57 10.55 2.75
N MET A 114 19.21 11.30 1.86
CA MET A 114 20.66 11.51 1.89
C MET A 114 20.99 12.97 2.18
N ARG A 115 22.22 13.23 2.65
CA ARG A 115 22.68 14.62 2.95
C ARG A 115 22.52 15.58 1.77
N ARG A 116 22.66 15.08 0.53
CA ARG A 116 22.49 15.87 -0.70
C ARG A 116 21.06 16.29 -0.99
N ASP A 117 20.08 15.63 -0.37
CA ASP A 117 18.65 15.90 -0.57
C ASP A 117 18.19 17.05 0.36
N VAL A 118 19.07 17.57 1.21
CA VAL A 118 18.80 18.65 2.17
C VAL A 118 19.55 19.90 1.75
N ASP A 119 18.80 20.93 1.35
CA ASP A 119 19.34 22.27 1.12
C ASP A 119 19.14 23.11 2.39
N LEU A 120 20.21 23.28 3.16
CA LEU A 120 20.20 24.08 4.39
C LEU A 120 20.08 25.58 4.13
N ARG A 121 20.36 26.07 2.91
CA ARG A 121 20.22 27.49 2.56
C ARG A 121 18.77 27.86 2.28
N ARG A 122 18.03 26.93 1.70
CA ARG A 122 16.60 27.11 1.36
C ARG A 122 15.67 26.48 2.39
N VAL A 123 16.21 25.73 3.35
CA VAL A 123 15.46 24.92 4.33
C VAL A 123 14.47 24.00 3.59
N THR A 124 14.93 23.38 2.51
CA THR A 124 14.12 22.46 1.70
C THR A 124 14.69 21.06 1.72
N VAL A 125 13.81 20.07 1.87
CA VAL A 125 14.13 18.66 1.69
C VAL A 125 13.54 18.23 0.35
N CYS A 126 14.40 17.96 -0.62
CA CYS A 126 14.02 17.63 -1.98
C CYS A 126 14.59 16.28 -2.35
N ARG A 127 13.75 15.26 -2.35
CA ARG A 127 14.09 13.99 -2.98
C ARG A 127 13.39 13.87 -4.32
N ALA A 128 14.16 14.06 -5.39
CA ALA A 128 13.71 13.77 -6.74
C ALA A 128 13.62 12.25 -6.94
N TRP A 129 12.41 11.71 -7.01
CA TRP A 129 12.22 10.38 -7.59
C TRP A 129 12.39 10.50 -9.11
N ARG A 130 13.43 9.87 -9.67
CA ARG A 130 13.46 9.55 -11.11
C ARG A 130 12.57 8.33 -11.33
N ALA A 131 11.26 8.53 -11.36
CA ALA A 131 10.38 7.59 -12.04
C ALA A 131 10.55 7.84 -13.54
N CYS A 132 11.12 6.87 -14.27
CA CYS A 132 11.18 6.83 -15.74
C CYS A 132 11.25 8.23 -16.42
N GLY A 133 12.40 8.90 -16.34
CA GLY A 133 12.72 10.06 -17.19
C GLY A 133 12.15 11.43 -16.78
N SER A 134 11.37 11.57 -15.70
CA SER A 134 10.92 12.90 -15.25
C SER A 134 11.08 13.10 -13.74
N THR A 135 11.66 14.24 -13.37
CA THR A 135 11.93 14.67 -11.98
C THR A 135 10.63 15.18 -11.36
N ILE A 136 10.03 14.41 -10.46
CA ILE A 136 8.92 14.90 -9.63
C ILE A 136 9.53 15.52 -8.37
N CYS A 137 9.54 16.84 -8.29
CA CYS A 137 9.75 17.56 -7.03
C CYS A 137 8.41 17.59 -6.29
N ALA A 138 8.31 16.89 -5.16
CA ALA A 138 7.21 17.11 -4.24
C ALA A 138 7.33 18.55 -3.69
N ARG A 139 6.49 19.47 -4.19
CA ARG A 139 6.33 20.78 -3.56
C ARG A 139 5.57 20.57 -2.24
N PRO A 140 6.05 21.10 -1.10
CA PRO A 140 5.19 21.22 0.07
C PRO A 140 3.99 22.13 -0.28
N ARG A 141 2.82 21.80 0.25
CA ARG A 141 1.60 22.63 0.14
C ARG A 141 1.73 23.88 1.00
#